data_AF-A0A849Q7W9-F1
#
_entry.id   AF-A0A849Q7W9-F1
#
_cell.length_a   1.000
_cell.length_b   1.000
_cell.length_c   1.000
_cell.angle_alpha   90.00
_cell.angle_beta   90.00
_cell.angle_gamma   90.00
#
_symmetry.space_group_name_H-M   'P 1'
#
loop_
_entity.id
_entity.type
_entity.pdbx_description
1 polymer ?
#
loop_
_entity_poly.entity_id
_entity_poly.type
_entity_poly.pdbx_seq_one_letter_code
_entity_poly.pdbx_strand_id
1 'polypeptide(L)'
;MDEEKVLFNGTEEARPDKGLIVLHYLIGAMSIEPTGNLLSFRELQGGDVYWKAYEGRSIIRLQDFFGERPQALHKAVKGMEHKRASMGDVGYVIKALPKVPVTVAVWGSDDELPASANVLWDDTVKYYLHTEDVAVLGGIVASELIKRASLD
;
A
#
# COMPACT_ATOMS: atom_id res chain seq x y z
N MET A 1 21.10 -28.94 4.28
CA MET A 1 20.94 -27.79 3.37
C MET A 1 20.71 -26.61 4.27
N ASP A 2 21.63 -25.65 4.28
CA ASP A 2 21.37 -24.38 4.95
C ASP A 2 20.29 -23.66 4.14
N GLU A 3 19.18 -23.31 4.77
CA GLU A 3 18.13 -22.53 4.13
C GLU A 3 18.63 -21.10 3.94
N GLU A 4 18.61 -20.62 2.69
CA GLU A 4 18.86 -19.22 2.40
C GLU A 4 17.74 -18.35 3.00
N LYS A 5 18.10 -17.24 3.64
CA LYS A 5 17.16 -16.36 4.35
C LYS A 5 17.30 -14.92 3.88
N VAL A 6 16.16 -14.24 3.74
CA VAL A 6 16.14 -12.79 3.54
C VAL A 6 16.19 -12.11 4.90
N LEU A 7 17.14 -11.19 5.09
CA LEU A 7 17.31 -10.47 6.35
C LEU A 7 16.86 -9.00 6.22
N PHE A 8 16.09 -8.53 7.18
CA PHE A 8 15.82 -7.12 7.42
C PHE A 8 16.96 -6.50 8.24
N ASN A 9 17.49 -5.37 7.77
CA ASN A 9 18.66 -4.68 8.35
C ASN A 9 19.91 -5.56 8.56
N GLY A 10 20.00 -6.70 7.86
CA GLY A 10 21.11 -7.65 7.97
C GLY A 10 21.14 -8.47 9.27
N THR A 11 20.13 -8.35 10.14
CA THR A 11 20.14 -8.99 11.47
C THR A 11 18.90 -9.83 11.76
N GLU A 12 17.74 -9.44 11.25
CA GLU A 12 16.46 -10.09 11.57
C GLU A 12 15.92 -10.81 10.34
N GLU A 13 15.37 -12.01 10.50
CA GLU A 13 14.71 -12.68 9.37
C GLU A 13 13.48 -11.87 8.93
N ALA A 14 13.44 -11.52 7.64
CA ALA A 14 12.32 -10.80 7.08
C ALA A 14 11.06 -11.69 7.11
N ARG A 15 9.91 -11.08 7.43
CA ARG A 15 8.63 -11.78 7.29
C ARG A 15 8.51 -12.30 5.83
N PRO A 16 8.13 -13.56 5.59
CA PRO A 16 8.24 -14.18 4.26
C PRO A 16 7.57 -13.38 3.13
N ASP A 17 6.41 -12.78 3.39
CA ASP A 17 5.69 -11.93 2.44
C ASP A 17 6.46 -10.65 2.07
N LYS A 18 7.09 -9.99 3.04
CA LYS A 18 7.95 -8.81 2.81
C LYS A 18 9.19 -9.19 2.02
N GLY A 19 9.83 -10.30 2.38
CA GLY A 19 11.00 -10.81 1.66
C GLY A 19 10.66 -11.13 0.20
N LEU A 20 9.55 -11.86 -0.02
CA LEU A 20 9.11 -12.26 -1.36
C LEU A 20 8.80 -11.05 -2.25
N ILE A 21 8.06 -10.05 -1.73
CA ILE A 21 7.76 -8.83 -2.51
C ILE A 21 9.03 -8.08 -2.90
N VAL A 22 10.00 -7.95 -1.99
CA VAL A 22 11.26 -7.28 -2.28
C VAL A 22 12.04 -8.07 -3.34
N LEU A 23 12.09 -9.40 -3.27
CA LEU A 23 12.73 -10.22 -4.28
C LEU A 23 12.06 -10.09 -5.65
N HIS A 24 10.73 -10.18 -5.73
CA HIS A 24 9.99 -9.99 -6.98
C HIS A 24 10.23 -8.58 -7.56
N TYR A 25 10.23 -7.55 -6.72
CA TYR A 25 10.58 -6.19 -7.12
C TYR A 25 11.99 -6.08 -7.69
N LEU A 26 12.99 -6.71 -7.05
CA LEU A 26 14.38 -6.67 -7.50
C LEU A 26 14.60 -7.44 -8.80
N ILE A 27 13.93 -8.58 -8.97
CA ILE A 27 13.95 -9.36 -10.21
C ILE A 27 13.31 -8.56 -11.36
N GLY A 28 12.21 -7.85 -11.09
CA GLY A 28 11.52 -6.99 -12.03
C GLY A 28 12.07 -5.56 -12.11
N ALA A 29 13.20 -5.25 -11.47
CA ALA A 29 13.66 -3.87 -11.34
C ALA A 29 14.10 -3.28 -12.69
N MET A 30 13.27 -2.39 -13.25
CA MET A 30 13.55 -1.66 -14.48
C MET A 30 13.93 -0.19 -14.21
N SER A 31 14.43 0.49 -15.24
CA SER A 31 14.70 1.94 -15.21
C SER A 31 13.45 2.76 -15.63
N ILE A 32 12.26 2.39 -15.14
CA ILE A 32 10.99 3.07 -15.45
C ILE A 32 10.58 3.97 -14.28
N GLU A 33 10.58 5.28 -14.47
CA GLU A 33 10.16 6.18 -13.40
C GLU A 33 8.63 6.25 -13.26
N PRO A 34 8.09 6.40 -12.03
CA PRO A 34 6.66 6.59 -11.82
C PRO A 34 6.12 7.77 -12.63
N THR A 35 4.99 7.57 -13.31
CA THR A 35 4.41 8.59 -14.22
C THR A 35 3.57 9.62 -13.47
N GLY A 36 3.08 9.27 -12.28
CA GLY A 36 2.06 10.00 -11.53
C GLY A 36 0.63 9.67 -11.94
N ASN A 37 0.41 8.84 -12.96
CA ASN A 37 -0.92 8.39 -13.35
C ASN A 37 -1.44 7.38 -12.33
N LEU A 38 -2.68 7.57 -11.88
CA LEU A 38 -3.30 6.70 -10.90
C LEU A 38 -4.05 5.56 -11.59
N LEU A 39 -3.87 4.36 -11.06
CA LEU A 39 -4.47 3.11 -11.53
C LEU A 39 -5.10 2.39 -10.35
N SER A 40 -6.37 2.00 -10.47
CA SER A 40 -7.03 1.17 -9.46
C SER A 40 -6.56 -0.28 -9.58
N PHE A 41 -6.58 -1.02 -8.46
CA PHE A 41 -6.17 -2.43 -8.48
C PHE A 41 -6.97 -3.29 -9.48
N ARG A 42 -8.26 -2.98 -9.69
CA ARG A 42 -9.12 -3.71 -10.65
C ARG A 42 -8.62 -3.61 -12.08
N GLU A 43 -7.96 -2.50 -12.43
CA GLU A 43 -7.43 -2.25 -13.77
C GLU A 43 -6.13 -3.01 -14.06
N LEU A 44 -5.53 -3.67 -13.05
CA LEU A 44 -4.41 -4.58 -13.28
C LEU A 44 -4.89 -5.84 -14.02
N GLN A 45 -3.98 -6.46 -14.77
CA GLN A 45 -4.27 -7.73 -15.42
C GLN A 45 -4.62 -8.79 -14.37
N GLY A 46 -5.86 -9.30 -14.42
CA GLY A 46 -6.38 -10.24 -13.41
C GLY A 46 -6.84 -9.58 -12.10
N GLY A 47 -6.85 -8.25 -12.01
CA GLY A 47 -7.23 -7.48 -10.81
C GLY A 47 -8.64 -7.79 -10.31
N ASP A 48 -9.60 -7.97 -11.22
CA ASP A 48 -10.98 -8.34 -10.86
C ASP A 48 -11.08 -9.69 -10.15
N VAL A 49 -10.22 -10.66 -10.50
CA VAL A 49 -10.21 -12.00 -9.88
C VAL A 49 -9.78 -11.91 -8.42
N TYR A 50 -8.81 -11.04 -8.13
CA TYR A 50 -8.27 -10.84 -6.78
C TYR A 50 -8.94 -9.71 -6.00
N TRP A 51 -9.89 -8.99 -6.61
CA TRP A 51 -10.44 -7.76 -6.04
C TRP A 51 -10.96 -7.95 -4.62
N LYS A 52 -11.83 -8.95 -4.36
CA LYS A 52 -12.40 -9.15 -3.02
C LYS A 52 -11.33 -9.39 -1.96
N ALA A 53 -10.29 -10.16 -2.32
CA ALA A 53 -9.18 -10.45 -1.42
C ALA A 53 -8.30 -9.20 -1.18
N TYR A 54 -8.10 -8.37 -2.21
CA TYR A 54 -7.39 -7.10 -2.13
C TYR A 54 -8.15 -6.06 -1.29
N GLU A 55 -9.42 -5.86 -1.60
CA GLU A 55 -10.32 -4.92 -0.92
C GLU A 55 -10.36 -5.21 0.58
N GLY A 56 -10.56 -6.47 0.98
CA GLY A 56 -10.57 -6.88 2.38
C GLY A 56 -9.24 -6.69 3.11
N ARG A 57 -8.10 -6.94 2.47
CA ARG A 57 -6.78 -6.80 3.14
C ARG A 57 -6.24 -5.38 3.18
N SER A 58 -6.76 -4.49 2.35
CA SER A 58 -6.24 -3.12 2.17
C SER A 58 -7.33 -2.07 2.46
N ILE A 59 -8.24 -1.85 1.50
CA ILE A 59 -9.23 -0.77 1.50
C ILE A 59 -10.14 -0.84 2.72
N ILE A 60 -10.79 -1.98 2.97
CA ILE A 60 -11.73 -2.12 4.09
C ILE A 60 -11.02 -1.90 5.42
N ARG A 61 -9.81 -2.45 5.60
CA ARG A 61 -9.04 -2.24 6.84
C ARG A 61 -8.66 -0.78 7.05
N LEU A 62 -8.32 -0.06 5.99
CA LEU A 62 -8.02 1.37 6.06
C LEU A 62 -9.29 2.17 6.38
N GLN A 63 -10.41 1.85 5.73
CA GLN A 63 -11.71 2.47 6.00
C GLN A 63 -12.11 2.25 7.46
N ASP A 64 -12.12 1.02 7.95
CA ASP A 64 -12.56 0.69 9.30
C ASP A 64 -11.70 1.37 10.37
N PHE A 65 -10.39 1.51 10.11
CA PHE A 65 -9.48 2.09 11.09
C PHE A 65 -9.41 3.62 11.03
N PHE A 66 -9.35 4.21 9.84
CA PHE A 66 -9.16 5.64 9.64
C PHE A 66 -10.46 6.41 9.38
N GLY A 67 -11.57 5.74 9.06
CA GLY A 67 -12.82 6.38 8.67
C GLY A 67 -13.39 7.34 9.72
N GLU A 68 -13.42 6.93 10.99
CA GLU A 68 -13.86 7.80 12.10
C GLU A 68 -12.78 8.80 12.54
N ARG A 69 -11.54 8.65 12.04
CA ARG A 69 -10.39 9.46 12.42
C ARG A 69 -9.43 9.71 11.26
N PRO A 70 -9.85 10.38 10.17
CA PRO A 70 -9.01 10.51 8.97
C PRO A 70 -7.66 11.17 9.26
N GLN A 71 -7.62 12.10 10.23
CA GLN A 71 -6.40 12.80 10.63
C GLN A 71 -5.32 11.89 11.24
N ALA A 72 -5.67 10.71 11.74
CA ALA A 72 -4.68 9.74 12.23
C ALA A 72 -3.75 9.26 11.09
N LEU A 73 -4.20 9.33 9.83
CA LEU A 73 -3.35 9.01 8.68
C LEU A 73 -2.17 9.99 8.53
N HIS A 74 -2.32 11.26 8.91
CA HIS A 74 -1.19 12.21 8.91
C HIS A 74 -0.07 11.76 9.86
N LYS A 75 -0.42 11.18 11.01
CA LYS A 75 0.58 10.62 11.94
C LYS A 75 1.19 9.34 11.37
N ALA A 76 0.37 8.45 10.83
CA ALA A 76 0.79 7.16 10.31
C ALA A 76 1.90 7.24 9.26
N VAL A 77 1.84 8.26 8.39
CA VAL A 77 2.83 8.46 7.31
C VAL A 77 4.13 9.10 7.78
N LYS A 78 4.20 9.63 9.01
CA LYS A 78 5.43 10.24 9.53
C LYS A 78 6.54 9.18 9.60
N GLY A 79 7.74 9.59 9.18
CA GLY A 79 8.89 8.68 9.08
C GLY A 79 8.84 7.70 7.90
N MET A 80 7.87 7.84 6.99
CA MET A 80 7.88 7.22 5.66
C MET A 80 8.23 8.28 4.62
N GLU A 81 8.71 7.89 3.45
CA GLU A 81 8.79 8.82 2.31
C GLU A 81 7.39 9.00 1.73
N HIS A 82 6.84 10.22 1.88
CA HIS A 82 5.46 10.53 1.50
C HIS A 82 5.31 11.95 0.95
N LYS A 83 4.24 12.17 0.17
CA LYS A 83 3.75 13.48 -0.26
C LYS A 83 2.23 13.56 -0.03
N ARG A 84 1.71 14.74 0.24
CA ARG A 84 0.25 14.95 0.34
C ARG A 84 -0.40 14.67 -1.02
N ALA A 85 -1.55 14.00 -1.01
CA ALA A 85 -2.42 13.84 -2.17
C ALA A 85 -3.66 14.71 -1.99
N SER A 86 -4.10 15.36 -3.07
CA SER A 86 -5.36 16.12 -3.11
C SER A 86 -6.53 15.18 -3.41
N MET A 87 -6.73 14.18 -2.56
CA MET A 87 -7.78 13.16 -2.68
C MET A 87 -8.28 12.76 -1.29
N GLY A 88 -9.60 12.72 -1.12
CA GLY A 88 -10.22 12.53 0.19
C GLY A 88 -10.04 13.71 1.13
N ASP A 89 -10.60 13.59 2.34
CA ASP A 89 -10.34 14.54 3.43
C ASP A 89 -8.88 14.45 3.86
N VAL A 90 -8.35 13.22 3.86
CA VAL A 90 -6.94 12.94 4.12
C VAL A 90 -6.41 11.94 3.10
N GLY A 91 -5.44 12.38 2.30
CA GLY A 91 -4.77 11.55 1.31
C GLY A 91 -3.25 11.77 1.25
N TYR A 92 -2.52 10.69 1.02
CA TYR A 92 -1.06 10.69 0.87
C TYR A 92 -0.62 9.71 -0.21
N VAL A 93 0.41 10.11 -0.96
CA VAL A 93 1.19 9.18 -1.76
C VAL A 93 2.40 8.76 -0.94
N ILE A 94 2.59 7.45 -0.77
CA ILE A 94 3.64 6.83 0.01
C ILE A 94 4.49 5.99 -0.95
N LYS A 95 5.82 6.02 -0.82
CA LYS A 95 6.66 5.07 -1.54
C LYS A 95 6.68 3.73 -0.81
N ALA A 96 5.85 2.78 -1.27
CA ALA A 96 5.84 1.43 -0.72
C ALA A 96 7.14 0.67 -1.06
N LEU A 97 7.67 0.94 -2.27
CA LEU A 97 9.01 0.61 -2.73
C LEU A 97 9.55 1.83 -3.52
N PRO A 98 10.87 1.91 -3.82
CA PRO A 98 11.47 3.12 -4.42
C PRO A 98 10.77 3.64 -5.68
N LYS A 99 10.27 2.71 -6.53
CA LYS A 99 9.56 3.02 -7.79
C LYS A 99 8.11 2.52 -7.82
N VAL A 100 7.54 2.21 -6.65
CA VAL A 100 6.14 1.79 -6.52
C VAL A 100 5.43 2.71 -5.52
N PRO A 101 5.06 3.93 -5.93
CA PRO A 101 4.25 4.80 -5.11
C PRO A 101 2.80 4.30 -5.06
N VAL A 102 2.20 4.44 -3.87
CA VAL A 102 0.80 4.10 -3.60
C VAL A 102 0.10 5.31 -2.98
N THR A 103 -1.06 5.66 -3.51
CA THR A 103 -1.92 6.72 -2.99
C THR A 103 -2.97 6.09 -2.09
N VAL A 104 -3.00 6.51 -0.84
CA VAL A 104 -4.05 6.16 0.13
C VAL A 104 -4.88 7.41 0.40
N ALA A 105 -6.19 7.31 0.24
CA ALA A 105 -7.13 8.40 0.52
C ALA A 105 -8.25 7.90 1.44
N VAL A 106 -8.68 8.76 2.35
CA VAL A 106 -9.75 8.49 3.32
C VAL A 106 -10.73 9.66 3.29
N TRP A 107 -12.01 9.31 3.22
CA TRP A 107 -13.15 10.20 3.45
C TRP A 107 -13.77 9.81 4.79
N GLY A 108 -13.86 10.76 5.70
CA GLY A 108 -14.52 10.56 6.98
C GLY A 108 -16.01 10.34 6.79
N SER A 109 -16.64 9.66 7.75
CA SER A 109 -18.11 9.64 7.81
C SER A 109 -18.62 11.01 8.24
N ASP A 110 -19.76 11.41 7.69
CA ASP A 110 -20.55 12.53 8.17
C ASP A 110 -22.00 12.07 8.42
N ASP A 111 -22.90 13.03 8.64
CA ASP A 111 -24.31 12.74 8.93
C ASP A 111 -25.06 12.13 7.73
N GLU A 112 -24.51 12.21 6.52
CA GLU A 112 -25.17 11.80 5.27
C GLU A 112 -24.52 10.56 4.64
N LEU A 113 -23.21 10.38 4.79
CA LEU A 113 -22.42 9.35 4.11
C LEU A 113 -21.52 8.56 5.07
N PRO A 114 -21.42 7.22 4.91
CA PRO A 114 -20.48 6.42 5.67
C PRO A 114 -19.04 6.73 5.26
N ALA A 115 -18.10 6.49 6.17
CA ALA A 115 -16.68 6.64 5.88
C ALA A 115 -16.24 5.69 4.76
N SER A 116 -15.27 6.12 3.97
CA SER A 116 -14.68 5.31 2.92
C SER A 116 -13.17 5.52 2.80
N ALA A 117 -12.49 4.54 2.23
CA ALA A 117 -11.09 4.67 1.86
C ALA A 117 -10.87 4.16 0.44
N ASN A 118 -9.76 4.58 -0.16
CA ASN A 118 -9.32 4.02 -1.42
C ASN A 118 -7.79 3.92 -1.49
N VAL A 119 -7.32 2.96 -2.28
CA VAL A 119 -5.90 2.71 -2.53
C VAL A 119 -5.68 2.63 -4.03
N LEU A 120 -4.94 3.59 -4.56
CA LEU A 120 -4.59 3.70 -5.98
C LEU A 120 -3.08 3.56 -6.13
N TRP A 121 -2.65 2.95 -7.22
CA TRP A 121 -1.24 2.73 -7.54
C TRP A 121 -0.80 3.66 -8.65
N ASP A 122 0.49 3.92 -8.75
CA ASP A 122 1.04 4.46 -9.99
C ASP A 122 0.94 3.40 -11.10
N ASP A 123 0.56 3.80 -12.30
CA ASP A 123 0.33 2.89 -13.44
C ASP A 123 1.56 2.05 -13.80
N THR A 124 2.76 2.48 -13.39
CA THR A 124 4.02 1.77 -13.58
C THR A 124 4.16 0.54 -12.69
N VAL A 125 3.31 0.34 -11.68
CA VAL A 125 3.37 -0.81 -10.77
C VAL A 125 3.38 -2.15 -11.51
N LYS A 126 2.66 -2.25 -12.63
CA LYS A 126 2.57 -3.45 -13.48
C LYS A 126 3.89 -3.87 -14.12
N TYR A 127 4.89 -2.98 -14.17
CA TYR A 127 6.22 -3.30 -14.66
C TYR A 127 7.15 -3.85 -13.57
N TYR A 128 6.78 -3.64 -12.30
CA TYR A 128 7.60 -4.03 -11.15
C TYR A 128 7.07 -5.24 -10.40
N LEU A 129 5.74 -5.42 -10.37
CA LEU A 129 5.07 -6.43 -9.55
C LEU A 129 3.91 -7.06 -10.31
N HIS A 130 3.72 -8.37 -10.10
CA HIS A 130 2.52 -9.06 -10.53
C HIS A 130 1.33 -8.64 -9.67
N THR A 131 0.12 -8.78 -10.21
CA THR A 131 -1.13 -8.38 -9.54
C THR A 131 -1.29 -9.01 -8.15
N GLU A 132 -0.86 -10.25 -7.98
CA GLU A 132 -0.86 -10.95 -6.69
C GLU A 132 0.07 -10.29 -5.66
N ASP A 133 1.26 -9.86 -6.08
CA ASP A 133 2.21 -9.15 -5.24
C ASP A 133 1.70 -7.76 -4.86
N VAL A 134 1.07 -7.05 -5.81
CA VAL A 134 0.41 -5.76 -5.53
C VAL A 134 -0.70 -5.96 -4.48
N ALA A 135 -1.42 -7.08 -4.54
CA ALA A 135 -2.44 -7.37 -3.54
C ALA A 135 -1.81 -7.54 -2.16
N VAL A 136 -0.74 -8.34 -2.03
CA VAL A 136 -0.03 -8.52 -0.77
C VAL A 136 0.56 -7.19 -0.28
N LEU A 137 1.22 -6.42 -1.15
CA LEU A 137 1.82 -5.13 -0.80
C LEU A 137 0.78 -4.12 -0.30
N GLY A 138 -0.40 -4.06 -0.91
CA GLY A 138 -1.51 -3.22 -0.42
C GLY A 138 -1.93 -3.59 1.02
N GLY A 139 -1.95 -4.89 1.34
CA GLY A 139 -2.21 -5.35 2.71
C GLY A 139 -1.08 -5.02 3.69
N ILE A 140 0.17 -5.03 3.23
CA ILE A 140 1.34 -4.61 4.03
C ILE A 140 1.26 -3.11 4.32
N VAL A 141 0.99 -2.29 3.31
CA VAL A 141 0.83 -0.83 3.45
C VAL A 141 -0.28 -0.51 4.45
N ALA A 142 -1.46 -1.12 4.31
CA ALA A 142 -2.56 -0.93 5.24
C ALA A 142 -2.17 -1.31 6.67
N SER A 143 -1.54 -2.47 6.86
CA SER A 143 -1.11 -2.94 8.17
C SER A 143 -0.07 -2.02 8.82
N GLU A 144 0.89 -1.52 8.03
CA GLU A 144 1.95 -0.63 8.52
C GLU A 144 1.39 0.73 8.92
N LEU A 145 0.48 1.31 8.13
CA LEU A 145 -0.18 2.58 8.46
C LEU A 145 -1.01 2.47 9.74
N ILE A 146 -1.81 1.40 9.86
CA ILE A 146 -2.60 1.10 11.06
C ILE A 146 -1.69 0.97 12.28
N LYS A 147 -0.63 0.15 12.17
CA LYS A 147 0.33 -0.05 13.25
C LYS A 147 0.94 1.28 13.70
N ARG A 148 1.42 2.10 12.77
CA ARG A 148 2.04 3.40 13.08
C ARG A 148 1.09 4.39 13.73
N ALA A 149 -0.19 4.38 13.35
CA ALA A 149 -1.21 5.20 13.98
C ALA A 149 -1.57 4.72 15.41
N SER A 150 -1.32 3.44 15.74
CA SER A 150 -1.59 2.83 17.04
C SER A 150 -0.41 2.84 18.01
N LEU A 151 0.77 3.31 17.60
CA LEU A 151 1.97 3.38 18.46
C LEU A 151 1.98 4.63 19.38
N ASP A 152 0.85 5.32 19.50
CA ASP A 152 0.58 6.41 20.44
C ASP A 152 -0.42 5.95 21.52
#